data_AF-A0A368T1E2-F1
#
_entry.id   AF-A0A368T1E2-F1
#
_cell.length_a   1.000
_cell.length_b   1.000
_cell.length_c   1.000
_cell.angle_alpha   90.00
_cell.angle_beta   90.00
_cell.angle_gamma   90.00
#
_symmetry.space_group_name_H-M   'P 1'
#
loop_
_entity.id
_entity.type
_entity.pdbx_description
1 polymer ?
#
loop_
_entity_poly.entity_id
_entity_poly.type
_entity_poly.pdbx_seq_one_letter_code
_entity_poly.pdbx_strand_id
1 'polypeptide(L)'
;LRKALKLRIQGFVSKSAEPAHIAAVITALHQGRRWIDPDVSALAVIDDCPLTDRETDVLRETRQGYSVAETAARLHLAEGTVRNYLSNAMAKTQTRTRHEAARHAHQHDWL
;
A
#
# COMPACT_ATOMS: atom_id res chain seq x y z
N LEU A 1 -1.50 0.85 8.03
CA LEU A 1 -2.60 1.81 7.77
C LEU A 1 -3.38 1.54 6.47
N ARG A 2 -2.72 1.17 5.37
CA ARG A 2 -3.35 0.78 4.08
C ARG A 2 -4.46 -0.30 4.18
N LYS A 3 -4.28 -1.32 5.04
CA LYS A 3 -5.31 -2.36 5.30
C LYS A 3 -6.56 -1.79 6.01
N ALA A 4 -6.38 -0.82 6.90
CA ALA A 4 -7.45 -0.14 7.64
C ALA A 4 -8.26 0.83 6.76
N LEU A 5 -7.59 1.56 5.85
CA LEU A 5 -8.25 2.43 4.87
C LEU A 5 -9.05 1.62 3.84
N LYS A 6 -8.54 0.47 3.40
CA LYS A 6 -9.29 -0.48 2.54
C LYS A 6 -10.52 -1.09 3.24
N LEU A 7 -10.52 -1.14 4.58
CA LEU A 7 -11.63 -1.69 5.39
C LEU A 7 -12.72 -0.66 5.74
N ARG A 8 -12.72 0.54 5.14
CA ARG A 8 -13.68 1.62 5.44
C ARG A 8 -13.77 1.97 6.93
N ILE A 9 -12.64 1.96 7.64
CA ILE A 9 -12.60 2.38 9.04
C ILE A 9 -13.02 3.85 9.13
N GLN A 10 -14.03 4.12 9.97
CA GLN A 10 -14.75 5.39 10.00
C GLN A 10 -14.05 6.48 10.83
N GLY A 11 -13.03 6.11 11.62
CA GLY A 11 -12.16 7.11 12.22
C GLY A 11 -10.84 6.60 12.78
N PHE A 12 -9.90 7.53 12.89
CA PHE A 12 -8.59 7.35 13.48
C PHE A 12 -8.34 8.45 14.52
N VAL A 13 -7.79 8.07 15.67
CA VAL A 13 -7.45 8.98 16.78
C VAL A 13 -6.09 8.61 17.31
N SER A 14 -5.24 9.61 17.58
CA SER A 14 -3.94 9.37 18.20
C SER A 14 -4.09 8.90 19.66
N LYS A 15 -3.21 8.00 20.10
CA LYS A 15 -3.19 7.49 21.49
C LYS A 15 -2.83 8.57 22.52
N SER A 16 -2.33 9.72 22.06
CA SER A 16 -1.99 10.90 22.88
C SER A 16 -3.11 11.95 22.95
N ALA A 17 -4.29 11.69 22.38
CA ALA A 17 -5.41 12.64 22.41
C ALA A 17 -5.99 12.79 23.83
N GLU A 18 -6.37 14.01 24.19
CA GLU A 18 -7.02 14.27 25.48
C GLU A 18 -8.34 13.49 25.61
N PRO A 19 -8.73 13.01 26.80
CA PRO A 19 -9.95 12.21 26.99
C PRO A 19 -11.22 12.89 26.49
N ALA A 20 -11.32 14.22 26.63
CA ALA A 20 -12.43 15.01 26.11
C ALA A 20 -12.49 15.00 24.57
N HIS A 21 -11.33 14.96 23.91
CA HIS A 21 -11.22 14.86 22.46
C HIS A 21 -11.71 13.49 21.96
N ILE A 22 -11.33 12.40 22.65
CA ILE A 22 -11.79 11.03 22.32
C ILE A 22 -13.32 10.93 22.41
N ALA A 23 -13.94 11.53 23.44
CA ALA A 23 -15.39 11.55 23.60
C ALA A 23 -16.11 12.31 22.47
N ALA A 24 -15.53 13.41 22.00
CA ALA A 24 -16.02 14.16 20.85
C ALA A 24 -15.95 13.32 19.55
N VAL A 25 -14.87 12.57 19.35
CA VAL A 25 -14.72 11.67 18.19
C VAL A 25 -15.75 10.54 18.21
N ILE A 26 -15.96 9.89 19.36
CA ILE A 26 -16.97 8.83 19.51
C ILE A 26 -18.36 9.38 19.20
N THR A 27 -18.69 10.57 19.68
CA THR A 27 -19.98 11.23 19.43
C THR A 27 -20.15 11.59 17.96
N ALA A 28 -19.09 12.08 17.29
CA ALA A 28 -19.11 12.38 15.86
C ALA A 28 -19.32 11.10 15.01
N LEU A 29 -18.64 10.01 15.35
CA LEU A 29 -18.80 8.70 14.70
C LEU A 29 -20.22 8.15 14.89
N HIS A 30 -20.79 8.29 16.09
CA HIS A 30 -22.16 7.85 16.39
C HIS A 30 -23.21 8.59 15.54
N GLN A 31 -22.95 9.84 15.18
CA GLN A 31 -23.79 10.64 14.28
C GLN A 31 -23.56 10.31 12.78
N GLY A 32 -22.81 9.25 12.47
CA GLY A 32 -22.50 8.80 11.11
C GLY A 32 -21.46 9.68 10.38
N ARG A 33 -20.81 10.61 11.08
CA ARG A 33 -19.74 11.44 10.50
C ARG A 33 -18.42 10.70 10.58
N ARG A 34 -17.63 10.78 9.52
CA ARG A 34 -16.25 10.26 9.54
C ARG A 34 -15.34 11.25 10.26
N TRP A 35 -14.42 10.73 11.07
CA TRP A 35 -13.45 11.55 11.79
C TRP A 35 -12.04 11.07 11.52
N ILE A 36 -11.26 11.88 10.80
CA ILE A 36 -9.84 11.63 10.57
C ILE A 36 -9.10 12.78 11.23
N ASP A 37 -8.35 12.47 12.28
CA ASP A 37 -7.47 13.43 12.94
C ASP A 37 -6.49 14.03 11.91
N PRO A 38 -6.26 15.36 11.88
CA PRO A 38 -5.32 16.00 10.95
C PRO A 38 -3.92 15.37 10.97
N ASP A 39 -3.44 14.94 12.14
CA ASP A 39 -2.12 14.32 12.28
C ASP A 39 -2.09 12.91 11.66
N VAL A 40 -3.22 12.20 11.72
CA VAL A 40 -3.40 10.91 11.03
C VAL A 40 -3.66 11.11 9.53
N SER A 41 -4.32 12.19 9.14
CA SER A 41 -4.50 12.57 7.74
C SER A 41 -3.15 12.88 7.09
N ALA A 42 -2.27 13.59 7.78
CA ALA A 42 -0.91 13.85 7.31
C ALA A 42 -0.10 12.54 7.17
N LEU A 43 -0.21 11.62 8.13
CA LEU A 43 0.41 10.29 8.05
C LEU A 43 -0.20 9.38 6.96
N ALA A 44 -1.47 9.60 6.60
CA ALA A 44 -2.16 8.86 5.53
C ALA A 44 -1.92 9.45 4.13
N VAL A 45 -1.56 10.73 4.04
CA VAL A 45 -1.26 11.43 2.78
C VAL A 45 0.21 11.24 2.36
N ILE A 46 1.09 10.84 3.28
CA ILE A 46 2.50 10.50 2.99
C ILE A 46 2.64 8.97 2.91
N ASP A 47 1.97 8.34 1.94
CA ASP A 47 2.33 6.98 1.50
C ASP A 47 3.13 7.15 0.21
N ASP A 48 4.44 7.44 0.37
CA ASP A 48 5.41 7.79 -0.68
C ASP A 48 5.77 6.58 -1.57
N CYS A 49 4.86 5.61 -1.71
CA CYS A 49 5.07 4.43 -2.52
C CYS A 49 5.07 4.83 -4.00
N PRO A 50 6.21 4.72 -4.71
CA PRO A 50 6.28 5.11 -6.12
C PRO A 50 5.60 4.08 -7.04
N LEU A 51 5.20 2.93 -6.49
CA LEU A 51 4.67 1.79 -7.19
C LEU A 51 3.15 1.85 -7.33
N THR A 52 2.67 1.50 -8.52
CA THR A 52 1.27 1.27 -8.81
C THR A 52 0.82 -0.08 -8.23
N ASP A 53 -0.49 -0.29 -8.12
CA ASP A 53 -1.04 -1.58 -7.68
C ASP A 53 -0.59 -2.73 -8.60
N ARG A 54 -0.53 -2.51 -9.93
CA ARG A 54 -0.09 -3.55 -10.87
C ARG A 54 1.38 -3.90 -10.74
N GLU A 55 2.25 -2.93 -10.48
CA GLU A 55 3.66 -3.16 -10.19
C GLU A 55 3.82 -3.94 -8.87
N THR A 56 3.03 -3.58 -7.85
CA THR A 56 2.98 -4.28 -6.56
C THR A 56 2.57 -5.75 -6.72
N ASP A 57 1.53 -6.02 -7.50
CA ASP A 57 1.03 -7.39 -7.75
C ASP A 57 2.11 -8.26 -8.40
N VAL A 58 2.78 -7.73 -9.43
CA VAL A 58 3.85 -8.43 -10.15
C VAL A 58 5.08 -8.67 -9.24
N LEU A 59 5.45 -7.71 -8.39
CA LEU A 59 6.51 -7.89 -7.40
C LEU A 59 6.16 -8.93 -6.33
N ARG A 60 4.88 -9.03 -5.93
CA ARG A 60 4.41 -10.03 -4.97
C ARG A 60 4.57 -11.45 -5.50
N GLU A 61 4.26 -11.69 -6.77
CA GLU A 61 4.48 -12.98 -7.44
C GLU A 61 5.97 -13.26 -7.64
N THR A 62 6.77 -12.23 -7.99
CA THR A 62 8.22 -12.35 -8.11
C THR A 62 8.88 -12.73 -6.77
N ARG A 63 8.37 -12.21 -5.65
CA ARG A 63 8.85 -12.57 -4.30
C ARG A 63 8.57 -14.03 -3.93
N GLN A 64 7.49 -14.61 -4.47
CA GLN A 64 7.16 -16.02 -4.30
C GLN A 64 8.04 -16.95 -5.15
N GLY A 65 8.87 -16.40 -6.04
CA GLY A 65 9.79 -17.16 -6.88
C GLY A 65 9.27 -17.48 -8.28
N TYR A 66 8.08 -16.99 -8.65
CA TYR A 66 7.50 -17.27 -9.96
C TYR A 66 8.29 -16.62 -11.10
N SER A 67 8.38 -17.32 -12.22
CA SER A 67 8.87 -16.81 -13.50
C SER A 67 7.93 -15.76 -14.08
N VAL A 68 8.40 -15.05 -15.11
CA VAL A 68 7.57 -14.06 -15.83
C VAL A 68 6.35 -14.72 -16.47
N ALA A 69 6.52 -15.92 -17.04
CA ALA A 69 5.44 -16.69 -17.66
C ALA A 69 4.39 -17.14 -16.63
N GLU A 70 4.83 -17.66 -15.48
CA GLU A 70 3.92 -18.06 -14.39
C GLU A 70 3.19 -16.85 -13.80
N THR A 71 3.89 -15.73 -13.60
CA THR A 71 3.29 -14.48 -13.13
C THR A 71 2.25 -13.96 -14.13
N ALA A 72 2.56 -14.02 -15.43
CA ALA A 72 1.65 -13.63 -16.51
C ALA A 72 0.37 -14.48 -16.50
N ALA A 73 0.52 -15.80 -16.39
CA ALA A 73 -0.61 -16.73 -16.29
C ALA A 73 -1.48 -16.45 -15.06
N ARG A 74 -0.86 -16.24 -13.88
CA ARG A 74 -1.56 -16.01 -12.61
C ARG A 74 -2.26 -14.66 -12.53
N LEU A 75 -1.70 -13.63 -13.14
CA LEU A 75 -2.27 -12.27 -13.16
C LEU A 75 -3.14 -12.00 -14.40
N HIS A 76 -3.31 -13.00 -15.28
CA HIS A 76 -4.02 -12.87 -16.56
C HIS A 76 -3.48 -11.71 -17.42
N LEU A 77 -2.16 -11.61 -17.53
CA LEU A 77 -1.44 -10.60 -18.31
C LEU A 77 -0.62 -11.26 -19.41
N ALA A 78 -0.27 -10.49 -20.45
CA ALA A 78 0.77 -10.91 -21.38
C ALA A 78 2.15 -10.84 -20.71
N GLU A 79 3.06 -11.76 -21.06
CA GLU A 79 4.42 -11.74 -20.53
C GLU A 79 5.15 -10.41 -20.78
N GLY A 80 4.94 -9.81 -21.96
CA GLY A 80 5.49 -8.48 -22.28
C GLY A 80 5.01 -7.40 -21.31
N THR A 81 3.75 -7.46 -20.90
CA THR A 81 3.17 -6.54 -19.90
C THR A 81 3.78 -6.76 -18.51
N VAL A 82 3.99 -8.02 -18.11
CA VAL A 82 4.68 -8.34 -16.85
C VAL A 82 6.11 -7.82 -16.85
N ARG A 83 6.87 -8.01 -17.95
CA ARG A 83 8.21 -7.44 -18.09
C ARG A 83 8.19 -5.91 -17.98
N ASN A 84 7.22 -5.26 -18.61
CA ASN A 84 7.08 -3.81 -18.54
C ASN A 84 6.83 -3.32 -17.10
N TYR A 85 5.92 -3.97 -16.36
CA TYR A 85 5.68 -3.64 -14.96
C TYR A 85 6.92 -3.89 -14.09
N LEU A 86 7.64 -5.00 -14.30
CA LEU A 86 8.90 -5.26 -13.60
C LEU A 86 9.97 -4.20 -13.90
N SER A 87 10.13 -3.80 -15.16
CA SER A 87 11.08 -2.77 -15.57
C SER A 87 10.75 -1.41 -14.93
N ASN A 88 9.48 -1.00 -14.95
CA ASN A 88 9.05 0.25 -14.33
C ASN A 88 9.21 0.22 -12.81
N ALA A 89 8.84 -0.90 -12.17
CA ALA A 89 9.04 -1.08 -10.74
C ALA A 89 10.52 -0.99 -10.37
N MET A 90 11.40 -1.68 -11.11
CA MET A 90 12.85 -1.63 -10.90
C MET A 90 13.43 -0.22 -11.07
N ALA A 91 12.94 0.55 -12.04
CA ALA A 91 13.35 1.95 -12.23
C ALA A 91 12.91 2.83 -11.04
N LYS A 92 11.68 2.65 -10.57
CA LYS A 92 11.10 3.38 -9.42
C LYS A 92 11.78 3.04 -8.10
N THR A 93 12.19 1.79 -7.91
CA THR A 93 12.94 1.35 -6.72
C THR A 93 14.45 1.49 -6.89
N GLN A 94 14.94 1.97 -8.03
CA GLN A 94 16.36 2.11 -8.36
C GLN A 94 17.18 0.82 -8.15
N THR A 95 16.57 -0.33 -8.45
CA THR A 95 17.17 -1.67 -8.27
C THR A 95 17.56 -2.31 -9.59
N ARG A 96 18.50 -3.25 -9.56
CA ARG A 96 19.07 -3.86 -10.77
C ARG A 96 18.39 -5.16 -11.18
N THR A 97 17.73 -5.84 -10.24
CA THR A 97 17.01 -7.09 -10.50
C THR A 97 15.59 -7.05 -9.96
N ARG A 98 14.68 -7.83 -10.58
CA ARG A 98 13.30 -7.98 -10.12
C ARG A 98 13.19 -8.51 -8.69
N HIS A 99 14.15 -9.33 -8.26
CA HIS A 99 14.19 -9.87 -6.90
C HIS A 99 14.67 -8.82 -5.88
N GLU A 100 15.60 -7.95 -6.27
CA GLU A 100 15.97 -6.77 -5.48
C GLU A 100 14.77 -5.80 -5.37
N ALA A 101 14.07 -5.51 -6.47
CA ALA A 101 12.88 -4.67 -6.45
C ALA A 101 11.79 -5.22 -5.51
N ALA A 102 11.52 -6.52 -5.56
CA ALA A 102 10.55 -7.17 -4.70
C ALA A 102 10.99 -7.15 -3.22
N ARG A 103 12.29 -7.31 -2.94
CA ARG A 103 12.84 -7.22 -1.59
C ARG A 103 12.76 -5.78 -1.05
N HIS A 104 13.16 -4.79 -1.85
CA HIS A 104 13.07 -3.38 -1.51
C HIS A 104 11.64 -2.97 -1.20
N ALA A 105 10.70 -3.33 -2.08
CA ALA A 105 9.28 -3.04 -1.86
C ALA A 105 8.73 -3.72 -0.59
N HIS A 106 9.20 -4.92 -0.24
CA HIS A 106 8.81 -5.57 1.01
C HIS A 106 9.40 -4.87 2.25
N GLN A 107 10.67 -4.46 2.20
CA GLN A 107 11.35 -3.77 3.29
C GLN A 107 10.75 -2.40 3.61
N HIS A 108 10.13 -1.77 2.62
CA HIS A 108 9.42 -0.49 2.75
C HIS A 108 7.90 -0.65 2.99
N ASP A 109 7.41 -1.85 3.33
CA ASP A 109 5.99 -2.13 3.58
C ASP A 109 5.04 -1.83 2.40
N TRP A 110 5.56 -1.86 1.16
CA TRP A 110 4.77 -1.63 -0.05
C TRP A 110 4.05 -2.89 -0.56
N LEU A 111 4.54 -4.09 -0.20
CA LEU A 111 3.96 -5.39 -0.56
C LEU A 111 3.08 -5.98 0.56
#